data_AF-W7YI90-F1
#
_entry.id   AF-W7YI90-F1
#
_cell.length_a   1.000
_cell.length_b   1.000
_cell.length_c   1.000
_cell.angle_alpha   90.00
_cell.angle_beta   90.00
_cell.angle_gamma   90.00
#
_symmetry.space_group_name_H-M   'P 1'
#
loop_
_entity.id
_entity.type
_entity.pdbx_description
1 polymer ?
#
loop_
_entity_poly.entity_id
_entity_poly.type
_entity_poly.pdbx_seq_one_letter_code
_entity_poly.pdbx_strand_id
1 'polypeptide(L)'
;MRIIYIHIVAFLLFVFAIEAGAQMNKIGIPELEYFDRREYNGATQNWDISQAESGFIYFANNDGLLEFDGVNWSLLNDKNFGIIRSVKVLGKRIYIGSFNELGYYEYDSLQNLRYTSYAHYPELSEMGEFWDIYSWDNMVVFRSPKGLCLFKDDELVGVIRSSSRFISSYMVNGLLLVQDKKKGLMELRGQNVFPVSGGKKMINSEIVSMLPLAEDKIVIATMKNGLFIWDMQGIEKWNVDADSFLQQTNIFCGIKYLNDFLVFGTIQGGLVITSLSGDVVMQIDKDKGLKNNTVLSVSYDREGNIWGGLDNGIVRVNFNSSVTFLQGYYNVGTGYCAEKYNGYYYFGTNQGLYKIPEDVFFDPLKNRLILKS
;
A
#
# COMPACT_ATOMS: atom_id res chain seq x y z
N MET A 1 -37.87 -49.80 -23.49
CA MET A 1 -37.51 -48.58 -24.23
C MET A 1 -37.88 -47.39 -23.35
N ARG A 2 -36.87 -46.66 -22.83
CA ARG A 2 -36.89 -45.31 -22.22
C ARG A 2 -38.02 -45.02 -21.20
N ILE A 3 -37.79 -44.82 -19.91
CA ILE A 3 -37.10 -43.68 -19.29
C ILE A 3 -36.79 -44.09 -17.83
N ILE A 4 -35.54 -44.47 -17.54
CA ILE A 4 -34.98 -44.54 -16.17
C ILE A 4 -33.58 -43.93 -16.27
N TYR A 5 -33.48 -42.62 -16.45
CA TYR A 5 -32.20 -41.88 -16.43
C TYR A 5 -32.43 -40.42 -16.02
N ILE A 6 -33.27 -40.17 -14.99
CA ILE A 6 -33.50 -38.81 -14.46
C ILE A 6 -32.83 -38.59 -13.09
N HIS A 7 -32.10 -39.57 -12.54
CA HIS A 7 -31.44 -39.43 -11.23
C HIS A 7 -29.92 -39.59 -11.24
N ILE A 8 -29.27 -39.56 -12.41
CA ILE A 8 -27.79 -39.63 -12.53
C ILE A 8 -27.23 -38.47 -13.39
N VAL A 9 -27.87 -37.30 -13.31
CA VAL A 9 -27.29 -36.02 -13.82
C VAL A 9 -27.09 -35.02 -12.68
N ALA A 10 -27.55 -35.35 -11.47
CA ALA A 10 -27.35 -34.55 -10.25
C ALA A 10 -26.10 -34.96 -9.45
N PHE A 11 -25.21 -35.77 -10.03
CA PHE A 11 -23.97 -36.22 -9.40
C PHE A 11 -22.83 -36.00 -10.41
N LEU A 12 -21.82 -35.22 -10.01
CA LEU A 12 -20.59 -34.88 -10.74
C LEU A 12 -20.57 -33.61 -11.61
N LEU A 13 -21.42 -32.62 -11.30
CA LEU A 13 -20.95 -31.23 -11.27
C LEU A 13 -20.65 -30.86 -9.81
N PHE A 14 -19.92 -31.74 -9.12
CA PHE A 14 -18.95 -31.26 -8.13
C PHE A 14 -17.91 -30.53 -8.96
N VAL A 15 -18.21 -29.27 -9.26
CA VAL A 15 -17.19 -28.27 -9.53
C VAL A 15 -16.35 -28.32 -8.26
N PHE A 16 -15.33 -29.18 -8.27
CA PHE A 16 -14.09 -28.84 -7.62
C PHE A 16 -13.71 -27.52 -8.28
N ALA A 17 -14.22 -26.44 -7.71
CA ALA A 17 -13.43 -25.26 -7.54
C ALA A 17 -12.22 -25.78 -6.77
N ILE A 18 -11.25 -26.27 -7.54
CA ILE A 18 -9.87 -26.16 -7.14
C ILE A 18 -9.78 -24.65 -6.98
N GLU A 19 -9.95 -24.19 -5.74
CA GLU A 19 -9.32 -22.96 -5.33
C GLU A 19 -7.87 -23.22 -5.70
N ALA A 20 -7.49 -22.74 -6.89
CA ALA A 20 -6.13 -22.47 -7.21
C ALA A 20 -5.75 -21.35 -6.27
N GLY A 21 -5.58 -21.68 -4.98
CA GLY A 21 -4.84 -20.87 -4.06
C GLY A 21 -3.51 -20.72 -4.76
N ALA A 22 -3.23 -19.50 -5.24
CA ALA A 22 -1.92 -19.18 -5.77
C ALA A 22 -0.93 -19.64 -4.71
N GLN A 23 -0.21 -20.73 -5.01
CA GLN A 23 0.72 -21.32 -4.06
C GLN A 23 1.90 -20.34 -4.05
N MET A 24 1.81 -19.35 -3.17
CA MET A 24 2.82 -18.33 -3.05
C MET A 24 4.13 -19.02 -2.66
N ASN A 25 5.14 -18.86 -3.51
CA ASN A 25 6.46 -19.35 -3.21
C ASN A 25 7.03 -18.53 -2.05
N LYS A 26 7.05 -19.15 -0.87
CA LYS A 26 7.67 -18.59 0.34
C LYS A 26 9.20 -18.51 0.25
N ILE A 27 9.78 -19.08 -0.81
CA ILE A 27 11.22 -19.19 -1.00
C ILE A 27 11.67 -18.16 -2.02
N GLY A 28 12.78 -17.49 -1.74
CA GLY A 28 13.40 -16.52 -2.63
C GLY A 28 12.69 -15.17 -2.61
N ILE A 29 13.01 -14.35 -3.59
CA ILE A 29 12.52 -12.97 -3.72
C ILE A 29 11.74 -12.87 -5.03
N PRO A 30 10.55 -12.25 -5.04
CA PRO A 30 9.86 -11.92 -6.28
C PRO A 30 10.74 -11.04 -7.17
N GLU A 31 10.41 -10.96 -8.46
CA GLU A 31 11.07 -10.00 -9.33
C GLU A 31 10.82 -8.57 -8.83
N LEU A 32 11.90 -7.80 -8.74
CA LEU A 32 11.89 -6.39 -8.35
C LEU A 32 12.38 -5.56 -9.51
N GLU A 33 11.53 -4.65 -9.96
CA GLU A 33 11.93 -3.58 -10.86
C GLU A 33 12.04 -2.28 -10.08
N TYR A 34 13.14 -1.57 -10.27
CA TYR A 34 13.39 -0.31 -9.60
C TYR A 34 13.56 0.80 -10.63
N PHE A 35 12.82 1.88 -10.43
CA PHE A 35 12.90 3.10 -11.22
C PHE A 35 13.66 4.16 -10.43
N ASP A 36 14.84 4.53 -10.92
CA ASP A 36 15.64 5.63 -10.40
C ASP A 36 15.00 6.97 -10.78
N ARG A 37 15.22 8.01 -9.97
CA ARG A 37 14.73 9.37 -10.26
C ARG A 37 15.17 9.93 -11.60
N ARG A 38 16.28 9.45 -12.14
CA ARG A 38 16.77 9.81 -13.48
C ARG A 38 15.92 9.21 -14.60
N GLU A 39 15.20 8.12 -14.34
CA GLU A 39 14.32 7.48 -15.32
C GLU A 39 12.99 8.23 -15.41
N TYR A 40 12.40 8.61 -14.28
CA TYR A 40 11.15 9.37 -14.24
C TYR A 40 11.30 10.89 -14.22
N ASN A 41 12.54 11.40 -14.23
CA ASN A 41 12.89 12.82 -14.26
C ASN A 41 12.22 13.68 -13.17
N GLY A 42 12.04 13.12 -11.96
CA GLY A 42 11.45 13.82 -10.81
C GLY A 42 12.35 13.83 -9.58
N ALA A 43 11.79 14.24 -8.45
CA ALA A 43 12.48 14.26 -7.17
C ALA A 43 12.48 12.89 -6.50
N THR A 44 13.23 12.75 -5.40
CA THR A 44 13.49 11.45 -4.78
C THR A 44 12.26 10.81 -4.13
N GLN A 45 11.37 11.61 -3.53
CA GLN A 45 10.28 11.15 -2.67
C GLN A 45 8.95 11.02 -3.41
N ASN A 46 8.27 9.89 -3.21
CA ASN A 46 7.00 9.54 -3.83
C ASN A 46 5.94 9.24 -2.74
N TRP A 47 4.96 10.12 -2.60
CA TRP A 47 4.07 10.20 -1.44
C TRP A 47 2.78 9.41 -1.54
N ASP A 48 2.28 9.19 -2.75
CA ASP A 48 1.01 8.52 -2.99
C ASP A 48 0.97 7.92 -4.40
N ILE A 49 0.13 6.91 -4.60
CA ILE A 49 0.09 6.09 -5.82
C ILE A 49 -1.37 5.80 -6.20
N SER A 50 -1.74 6.06 -7.45
CA SER A 50 -3.08 5.76 -7.94
C SER A 50 -3.09 5.27 -9.38
N GLN A 51 -3.91 4.28 -9.69
CA GLN A 51 -4.00 3.71 -11.04
C GLN A 51 -5.32 4.08 -11.72
N ALA A 52 -5.25 4.60 -12.95
CA ALA A 52 -6.41 4.85 -13.81
C ALA A 52 -6.94 3.57 -14.44
N GLU A 53 -8.23 3.57 -14.85
CA GLU A 53 -8.85 2.44 -15.56
C GLU A 53 -8.13 2.06 -16.86
N SER A 54 -7.47 3.02 -17.50
CA SER A 54 -6.64 2.83 -18.69
C SER A 54 -5.33 2.06 -18.42
N GLY A 55 -4.97 1.82 -17.16
CA GLY A 55 -3.75 1.12 -16.76
C GLY A 55 -2.62 2.06 -16.31
N PHE A 56 -2.68 3.34 -16.68
CA PHE A 56 -1.71 4.36 -16.26
C PHE A 56 -1.61 4.45 -14.75
N ILE A 57 -0.38 4.59 -14.25
CA ILE A 57 -0.09 4.70 -12.82
C ILE A 57 0.46 6.09 -12.55
N TYR A 58 -0.08 6.73 -11.53
CA TYR A 58 0.28 8.08 -11.13
C TYR A 58 0.96 8.07 -9.77
N PHE A 59 2.01 8.88 -9.63
CA PHE A 59 2.69 9.09 -8.36
C PHE A 59 2.72 10.57 -7.98
N ALA A 60 2.33 10.87 -6.75
CA ALA A 60 2.53 12.18 -6.14
C ALA A 60 4.01 12.33 -5.77
N ASN A 61 4.71 13.31 -6.36
CA ASN A 61 6.15 13.52 -6.20
C ASN A 61 6.47 14.96 -5.77
N ASN A 62 7.66 15.20 -5.21
CA ASN A 62 8.07 16.56 -4.82
C ASN A 62 8.18 17.55 -6.00
N ASP A 63 8.41 17.05 -7.22
CA ASP A 63 8.55 17.90 -8.43
C ASP A 63 7.27 17.99 -9.27
N GLY A 64 6.20 17.26 -8.91
CA GLY A 64 4.95 17.26 -9.66
C GLY A 64 4.24 15.91 -9.65
N LEU A 65 3.39 15.69 -10.64
CA LEU A 65 2.66 14.44 -10.82
C LEU A 65 3.40 13.58 -11.84
N LEU A 66 3.85 12.40 -11.44
CA LEU A 66 4.44 11.43 -12.37
C LEU A 66 3.33 10.57 -12.96
N GLU A 67 3.40 10.31 -14.25
CA GLU A 67 2.54 9.37 -15.00
C GLU A 67 3.42 8.29 -15.63
N PHE A 68 3.02 7.03 -15.46
CA PHE A 68 3.67 5.86 -16.04
C PHE A 68 2.70 5.12 -16.95
N ASP A 69 3.09 4.89 -18.19
CA ASP A 69 2.27 4.23 -19.24
C ASP A 69 2.52 2.71 -19.35
N GLY A 70 3.40 2.16 -18.50
CA GLY A 70 3.87 0.77 -18.57
C GLY A 70 5.30 0.65 -19.11
N VAL A 71 5.83 1.68 -19.76
CA VAL A 71 7.19 1.72 -20.33
C VAL A 71 7.88 3.05 -20.06
N ASN A 72 7.19 4.16 -20.31
CA ASN A 72 7.72 5.52 -20.23
C ASN A 72 7.14 6.27 -19.03
N TRP A 73 7.92 7.23 -18.57
CA TRP A 73 7.56 8.16 -17.52
C TRP A 73 7.38 9.57 -18.07
N SER A 74 6.33 10.25 -17.61
CA SER A 74 6.08 11.67 -17.88
C SER A 74 5.94 12.42 -16.56
N LEU A 75 6.62 13.57 -16.43
CA LEU A 75 6.44 14.49 -15.30
C LEU A 75 5.52 15.64 -15.71
N LEU A 76 4.40 15.78 -15.01
CA LEU A 76 3.43 16.86 -15.18
C LEU A 76 3.68 17.91 -14.09
N ASN A 77 4.30 19.03 -14.47
CA ASN A 77 4.71 20.11 -13.56
C ASN A 77 4.48 21.53 -14.10
N ASP A 78 3.66 21.68 -15.15
CA ASP A 78 3.43 22.94 -15.88
C ASP A 78 2.92 24.09 -15.00
N LYS A 79 2.25 23.77 -13.88
CA LYS A 79 1.70 24.74 -12.93
C LYS A 79 2.63 25.10 -11.78
N ASN A 80 3.75 24.41 -11.60
CA ASN A 80 4.67 24.61 -10.48
C ASN A 80 3.98 24.57 -9.10
N PHE A 81 3.12 23.58 -8.84
CA PHE A 81 2.46 23.41 -7.54
C PHE A 81 3.43 23.20 -6.36
N GLY A 82 4.69 22.89 -6.66
CA GLY A 82 5.64 22.37 -5.69
C GLY A 82 5.33 20.92 -5.40
N ILE A 83 5.40 20.54 -4.12
CA ILE A 83 5.27 19.14 -3.72
C ILE A 83 3.82 18.69 -3.82
N ILE A 84 3.57 17.65 -4.64
CA ILE A 84 2.28 16.96 -4.63
C ILE A 84 2.35 15.87 -3.55
N ARG A 85 1.39 15.90 -2.62
CA ARG A 85 1.32 15.01 -1.45
C ARG A 85 0.38 13.84 -1.65
N SER A 86 -0.68 14.02 -2.43
CA SER A 86 -1.69 13.00 -2.67
C SER A 86 -2.14 12.98 -4.12
N VAL A 87 -2.50 11.79 -4.59
CA VAL A 87 -3.08 11.56 -5.92
C VAL A 87 -4.18 10.51 -5.84
N LYS A 88 -5.33 10.79 -6.46
CA LYS A 88 -6.42 9.82 -6.56
C LYS A 88 -7.09 9.88 -7.91
N VAL A 89 -7.08 8.76 -8.63
CA VAL A 89 -7.87 8.62 -9.85
C VAL A 89 -9.29 8.21 -9.48
N LEU A 90 -10.28 8.96 -9.96
CA LEU A 90 -11.71 8.63 -9.87
C LEU A 90 -12.34 8.83 -11.25
N GLY A 91 -12.78 7.73 -11.88
CA GLY A 91 -13.24 7.74 -13.25
C GLY A 91 -12.14 8.24 -14.20
N LYS A 92 -12.43 9.33 -14.92
CA LYS A 92 -11.50 9.95 -15.89
C LYS A 92 -10.60 11.03 -15.30
N ARG A 93 -10.77 11.36 -14.02
CA ARG A 93 -10.09 12.49 -13.38
C ARG A 93 -9.01 12.03 -12.43
N ILE A 94 -7.89 12.75 -12.47
CA ILE A 94 -6.73 12.51 -11.61
C ILE A 94 -6.68 13.67 -10.61
N TYR A 95 -7.25 13.44 -9.42
CA TYR A 95 -7.26 14.44 -8.36
C TYR A 95 -5.88 14.51 -7.71
N ILE A 96 -5.44 15.72 -7.36
CA ILE A 96 -4.17 15.96 -6.68
C ILE A 96 -4.34 16.91 -5.50
N GLY A 97 -3.50 16.73 -4.48
CA GLY A 97 -3.40 17.61 -3.33
C GLY A 97 -1.96 18.08 -3.10
N SER A 98 -1.78 19.38 -2.89
CA SER A 98 -0.51 20.04 -2.63
C SER A 98 -0.64 21.05 -1.47
N PHE A 99 0.29 21.99 -1.32
CA PHE A 99 0.23 23.05 -0.30
C PHE A 99 -0.71 24.17 -0.74
N ASN A 100 -1.85 24.30 -0.06
CA ASN A 100 -2.93 25.25 -0.37
C ASN A 100 -3.48 25.15 -1.80
N GLU A 101 -3.22 24.05 -2.49
CA GLU A 101 -3.72 23.76 -3.83
C GLU A 101 -4.29 22.36 -3.88
N LEU A 102 -5.44 22.23 -4.53
CA LEU A 102 -6.21 21.01 -4.67
C LEU A 102 -7.11 21.12 -5.91
N GLY A 103 -7.28 20.01 -6.62
CA GLY A 103 -8.04 20.02 -7.85
C GLY A 103 -7.87 18.72 -8.60
N TYR A 104 -8.04 18.76 -9.92
CA TYR A 104 -7.88 17.58 -10.75
C TYR A 104 -7.33 17.90 -12.13
N TYR A 105 -6.65 16.92 -12.69
CA TYR A 105 -6.40 16.84 -14.12
C TYR A 105 -7.49 16.03 -14.83
N GLU A 106 -7.83 16.45 -16.04
CA GLU A 106 -8.69 15.71 -16.97
C GLU A 106 -8.16 15.88 -18.39
N TYR A 107 -8.27 14.82 -19.21
CA TYR A 107 -7.92 14.88 -20.62
C TYR A 107 -8.96 15.69 -21.41
N ASP A 108 -8.50 16.69 -22.15
CA ASP A 108 -9.35 17.43 -23.08
C ASP A 108 -9.65 16.65 -24.37
N SER A 109 -10.48 17.20 -25.25
CA SER A 109 -10.85 16.56 -26.51
C SER A 109 -9.66 16.28 -27.45
N LEU A 110 -8.52 16.92 -27.22
CA LEU A 110 -7.27 16.77 -27.97
C LEU A 110 -6.25 15.89 -27.24
N GLN A 111 -6.66 15.20 -26.16
CA GLN A 111 -5.81 14.34 -25.32
C GLN A 111 -4.71 15.10 -24.59
N ASN A 112 -4.89 16.40 -24.32
CA ASN A 112 -4.00 17.13 -23.41
C ASN A 112 -4.58 17.12 -22.00
N LEU A 113 -3.73 16.86 -21.00
CA LEU A 113 -4.11 17.00 -19.59
C LEU A 113 -4.30 18.47 -19.23
N ARG A 114 -5.50 18.83 -18.76
CA ARG A 114 -5.81 20.16 -18.23
C ARG A 114 -6.11 20.09 -16.76
N TYR A 115 -5.56 21.04 -16.02
CA TYR A 115 -5.79 21.18 -14.60
C TYR A 115 -6.92 22.17 -14.28
N THR A 116 -7.82 21.74 -13.40
CA THR A 116 -8.86 22.58 -12.77
C THR A 116 -8.57 22.70 -11.29
N SER A 117 -8.37 23.94 -10.81
CA SER A 117 -8.11 24.25 -9.39
C SER A 117 -9.40 24.51 -8.61
N TYR A 118 -9.48 23.95 -7.41
CA TYR A 118 -10.49 24.31 -6.42
C TYR A 118 -10.00 25.32 -5.38
N ALA A 119 -8.73 25.77 -5.42
CA ALA A 119 -8.18 26.70 -4.43
C ALA A 119 -8.84 28.10 -4.45
N HIS A 120 -9.70 28.38 -5.42
CA HIS A 120 -10.41 29.66 -5.55
C HIS A 120 -11.47 29.89 -4.46
N TYR A 121 -11.95 28.84 -3.78
CA TYR A 121 -12.91 28.98 -2.68
C TYR A 121 -12.27 29.63 -1.45
N PRO A 122 -12.80 30.76 -0.94
CA PRO A 122 -12.24 31.46 0.23
C PRO A 122 -12.15 30.58 1.48
N GLU A 123 -13.07 29.64 1.66
CA GLU A 123 -13.12 28.70 2.79
C GLU A 123 -11.89 27.77 2.87
N LEU A 124 -11.19 27.62 1.73
CA LEU A 124 -10.01 26.78 1.55
C LEU A 124 -8.70 27.56 1.72
N SER A 125 -8.78 28.86 2.02
CA SER A 125 -7.59 29.67 2.28
C SER A 125 -6.78 29.08 3.44
N GLU A 126 -5.46 28.94 3.22
CA GLU A 126 -4.49 28.49 4.21
C GLU A 126 -4.77 27.10 4.81
N MET A 127 -5.42 26.19 4.09
CA MET A 127 -5.70 24.83 4.60
C MET A 127 -4.43 24.00 4.88
N GLY A 128 -3.28 24.41 4.35
CA GLY A 128 -2.00 23.71 4.46
C GLY A 128 -1.85 22.66 3.38
N GLU A 129 -1.16 21.57 3.68
CA GLU A 129 -0.96 20.46 2.75
C GLU A 129 -2.20 19.55 2.68
N PHE A 130 -2.61 19.17 1.47
CA PHE A 130 -3.65 18.18 1.23
C PHE A 130 -3.02 16.79 1.08
N TRP A 131 -3.14 15.99 2.14
CA TRP A 131 -2.40 14.75 2.30
C TRP A 131 -3.16 13.50 1.89
N ASP A 132 -4.50 13.52 1.87
CA ASP A 132 -5.31 12.40 1.38
C ASP A 132 -6.48 12.88 0.52
N ILE A 133 -6.92 12.02 -0.40
CA ILE A 133 -8.08 12.21 -1.26
C ILE A 133 -8.92 10.93 -1.27
N TYR A 134 -10.20 11.05 -0.94
CA TYR A 134 -11.14 9.93 -0.88
C TYR A 134 -12.38 10.18 -1.73
N SER A 135 -12.97 9.09 -2.22
CA SER A 135 -14.37 9.07 -2.65
C SER A 135 -15.22 8.59 -1.49
N TRP A 136 -16.17 9.40 -1.03
CA TRP A 136 -17.06 9.08 0.09
C TRP A 136 -18.46 9.62 -0.17
N ASP A 137 -19.48 8.76 -0.15
CA ASP A 137 -20.88 9.13 -0.38
C ASP A 137 -21.10 9.98 -1.66
N ASN A 138 -20.50 9.54 -2.77
CA ASN A 138 -20.47 10.24 -4.07
C ASN A 138 -19.83 11.64 -4.03
N MET A 139 -19.06 11.95 -3.00
CA MET A 139 -18.26 13.17 -2.88
C MET A 139 -16.77 12.87 -3.00
N VAL A 140 -16.01 13.86 -3.45
CA VAL A 140 -14.55 13.87 -3.34
C VAL A 140 -14.18 14.62 -2.07
N VAL A 141 -13.43 13.96 -1.19
CA VAL A 141 -13.02 14.52 0.10
C VAL A 141 -11.51 14.70 0.11
N PHE A 142 -11.06 15.94 0.27
CA PHE A 142 -9.66 16.27 0.50
C PHE A 142 -9.41 16.48 1.97
N ARG A 143 -8.37 15.85 2.51
CA ARG A 143 -7.95 16.04 3.90
C ARG A 143 -6.75 16.95 3.99
N SER A 144 -6.90 18.03 4.75
CA SER A 144 -5.79 18.83 5.25
C SER A 144 -5.68 18.73 6.78
N PRO A 145 -4.59 19.19 7.40
CA PRO A 145 -4.49 19.23 8.85
C PRO A 145 -5.55 20.12 9.52
N LYS A 146 -6.10 21.11 8.81
CA LYS A 146 -7.10 22.05 9.33
C LYS A 146 -8.54 21.58 9.13
N GLY A 147 -8.78 20.55 8.31
CA GLY A 147 -10.13 20.03 8.08
C GLY A 147 -10.27 19.12 6.86
N LEU A 148 -11.51 18.72 6.60
CA LEU A 148 -11.94 18.02 5.40
C LEU A 148 -12.67 18.99 4.47
N CYS A 149 -12.38 18.93 3.18
CA CYS A 149 -13.04 19.71 2.13
C CYS A 149 -13.85 18.74 1.26
N LEU A 150 -15.17 18.92 1.22
CA LEU A 150 -16.11 18.01 0.57
C LEU A 150 -16.61 18.65 -0.73
N PHE A 151 -16.40 17.95 -1.85
CA PHE A 151 -16.84 18.37 -3.17
C PHE A 151 -17.86 17.40 -3.73
N LYS A 152 -18.92 17.94 -4.35
CA LYS A 152 -19.90 17.17 -5.10
C LYS A 152 -20.17 17.87 -6.41
N ASP A 153 -20.06 17.15 -7.53
CA ASP A 153 -20.29 17.72 -8.86
C ASP A 153 -19.48 19.01 -9.11
N ASP A 154 -18.20 19.02 -8.66
CA ASP A 154 -17.23 20.12 -8.74
C ASP A 154 -17.51 21.37 -7.89
N GLU A 155 -18.55 21.30 -7.06
CA GLU A 155 -18.93 22.37 -6.14
C GLU A 155 -18.50 22.03 -4.71
N LEU A 156 -17.99 23.03 -3.98
CA LEU A 156 -17.67 22.89 -2.56
C LEU A 156 -18.98 22.82 -1.76
N VAL A 157 -19.30 21.66 -1.20
CA VAL A 157 -20.53 21.44 -0.42
C VAL A 157 -20.34 21.54 1.08
N GLY A 158 -19.09 21.51 1.56
CA GLY A 158 -18.81 21.70 2.98
C GLY A 158 -17.33 21.67 3.34
N VAL A 159 -17.00 22.34 4.44
CA VAL A 159 -15.67 22.29 5.07
C VAL A 159 -15.82 21.93 6.54
N ILE A 160 -15.30 20.77 6.92
CA ILE A 160 -15.36 20.26 8.30
C ILE A 160 -14.04 20.55 8.98
N ARG A 161 -14.03 21.59 9.82
CA ARG A 161 -12.81 22.02 10.52
C ARG A 161 -12.39 21.01 11.58
N SER A 162 -11.10 20.76 11.67
CA SER A 162 -10.52 19.94 12.73
C SER A 162 -10.77 20.57 14.09
N SER A 163 -11.03 19.76 15.11
CA SER A 163 -11.16 20.26 16.49
C SER A 163 -9.84 20.76 17.04
N SER A 164 -8.73 20.15 16.62
CA SER A 164 -7.38 20.63 16.92
C SER A 164 -6.45 20.56 15.71
N ARG A 165 -6.25 19.38 15.15
CA ARG A 165 -5.48 19.12 13.93
C ARG A 165 -5.76 17.69 13.51
N PHE A 166 -6.17 17.46 12.27
CA PHE A 166 -6.22 16.11 11.71
C PHE A 166 -4.81 15.66 11.35
N ILE A 167 -4.36 14.56 11.95
CA ILE A 167 -3.02 13.98 11.74
C ILE A 167 -3.05 13.07 10.52
N SER A 168 -4.05 12.20 10.44
CA SER A 168 -4.26 11.23 9.37
C SER A 168 -5.75 10.98 9.15
N SER A 169 -6.10 10.37 8.02
CA SER A 169 -7.45 9.93 7.73
C SER A 169 -7.45 8.68 6.87
N TYR A 170 -8.55 7.90 6.90
CA TYR A 170 -8.64 6.59 6.28
C TYR A 170 -10.06 6.30 5.79
N MET A 171 -10.17 5.71 4.59
CA MET A 171 -11.40 5.08 4.12
C MET A 171 -11.30 3.56 4.32
N VAL A 172 -12.18 2.99 5.13
CA VAL A 172 -12.18 1.54 5.42
C VAL A 172 -13.59 1.07 5.76
N ASN A 173 -14.03 -0.04 5.16
CA ASN A 173 -15.39 -0.58 5.32
C ASN A 173 -16.51 0.46 5.11
N GLY A 174 -16.31 1.41 4.19
CA GLY A 174 -17.25 2.50 3.91
C GLY A 174 -17.23 3.65 4.94
N LEU A 175 -16.44 3.53 6.01
CA LEU A 175 -16.24 4.57 7.02
C LEU A 175 -15.12 5.51 6.58
N LEU A 176 -15.39 6.82 6.63
CA LEU A 176 -14.33 7.82 6.53
C LEU A 176 -13.93 8.27 7.93
N LEU A 177 -12.72 7.91 8.33
CA LEU A 177 -12.18 8.12 9.67
C LEU A 177 -11.10 9.20 9.65
N VAL A 178 -11.00 9.98 10.72
CA VAL A 178 -9.95 10.97 10.93
C VAL A 178 -9.35 10.82 12.32
N GLN A 179 -8.04 10.99 12.44
CA GLN A 179 -7.35 11.08 13.72
C GLN A 179 -7.15 12.55 14.08
N ASP A 180 -7.88 13.05 15.08
CA ASP A 180 -7.63 14.37 15.64
C ASP A 180 -6.60 14.30 16.78
N LYS A 181 -5.63 15.21 16.76
CA LYS A 181 -4.51 15.25 17.73
C LYS A 181 -4.93 15.26 19.20
N LYS A 182 -6.10 15.83 19.54
CA LYS A 182 -6.59 15.91 20.93
C LYS A 182 -7.78 15.00 21.20
N LYS A 183 -8.59 14.69 20.19
CA LYS A 183 -9.81 13.87 20.36
C LYS A 183 -9.62 12.39 20.02
N GLY A 184 -8.50 12.02 19.39
CA GLY A 184 -8.21 10.65 18.97
C GLY A 184 -8.91 10.30 17.67
N LEU A 185 -9.22 9.02 17.48
CA LEU A 185 -9.91 8.53 16.29
C LEU A 185 -11.39 8.93 16.28
N MET A 186 -11.85 9.45 15.16
CA MET A 186 -13.19 9.95 14.93
C MET A 186 -13.70 9.49 13.55
N GLU A 187 -15.01 9.43 13.38
CA GLU A 187 -15.70 9.07 12.14
C GLU A 187 -16.46 10.26 11.60
N LEU A 188 -16.35 10.49 10.30
CA LEU A 188 -17.21 11.42 9.57
C LEU A 188 -18.59 10.80 9.37
N ARG A 189 -19.64 11.47 9.87
CA ARG A 189 -21.04 11.14 9.62
C ARG A 189 -21.80 12.38 9.20
N GLY A 190 -22.32 12.38 7.97
CA GLY A 190 -22.87 13.56 7.33
C GLY A 190 -21.81 14.66 7.21
N GLN A 191 -22.07 15.84 7.79
CA GLN A 191 -21.13 16.98 7.77
C GLN A 191 -20.38 17.19 9.10
N ASN A 192 -20.31 16.17 9.97
CA ASN A 192 -19.68 16.28 11.28
C ASN A 192 -18.81 15.06 11.61
N VAL A 193 -17.78 15.25 12.44
CA VAL A 193 -16.94 14.17 12.96
C VAL A 193 -17.31 13.81 14.39
N PHE A 194 -17.38 12.53 14.70
CA PHE A 194 -17.77 12.01 16.01
C PHE A 194 -16.73 11.02 16.54
N PRO A 195 -16.39 11.03 17.84
CA PRO A 195 -15.50 10.03 18.41
C PRO A 195 -16.04 8.61 18.22
N VAL A 196 -15.16 7.66 17.95
CA VAL A 196 -15.49 6.23 17.89
C VAL A 196 -15.14 5.53 19.19
N SER A 197 -15.70 4.34 19.41
CA SER A 197 -15.40 3.56 20.61
C SER A 197 -13.91 3.17 20.65
N GLY A 198 -13.27 3.37 21.81
CA GLY A 198 -11.83 3.19 21.96
C GLY A 198 -10.95 4.27 21.32
N GLY A 199 -11.50 5.20 20.53
CA GLY A 199 -10.73 6.16 19.72
C GLY A 199 -9.77 7.06 20.50
N LYS A 200 -10.06 7.33 21.79
CA LYS A 200 -9.17 8.08 22.69
C LYS A 200 -7.82 7.38 22.95
N LYS A 201 -7.76 6.04 22.84
CA LYS A 201 -6.48 5.30 22.98
C LYS A 201 -5.47 5.72 21.91
N MET A 202 -5.94 6.26 20.78
CA MET A 202 -5.09 6.67 19.65
C MET A 202 -4.60 8.13 19.75
N ILE A 203 -4.80 8.86 20.85
CA ILE A 203 -4.34 10.27 20.95
C ILE A 203 -2.81 10.39 20.86
N ASN A 204 -2.07 9.42 21.42
CA ASN A 204 -0.60 9.43 21.48
C ASN A 204 0.07 8.40 20.54
N SER A 205 -0.71 7.81 19.63
CA SER A 205 -0.24 6.79 18.70
C SER A 205 -0.62 7.21 17.31
N GLU A 206 0.35 7.75 16.57
CA GLU A 206 0.16 8.17 15.18
C GLU A 206 -0.26 6.98 14.33
N ILE A 207 -1.52 7.00 13.87
CA ILE A 207 -2.06 5.97 12.97
C ILE A 207 -1.51 6.27 11.60
N VAL A 208 -0.96 5.25 10.95
CA VAL A 208 -0.37 5.31 9.59
C VAL A 208 -1.10 4.42 8.58
N SER A 209 -1.96 3.49 9.03
CA SER A 209 -2.84 2.71 8.17
C SER A 209 -4.01 2.10 8.97
N MET A 210 -5.14 1.91 8.29
CA MET A 210 -6.30 1.17 8.80
C MET A 210 -6.78 0.15 7.76
N LEU A 211 -6.69 -1.14 8.06
CA LEU A 211 -6.85 -2.24 7.09
C LEU A 211 -8.00 -3.17 7.46
N PRO A 212 -8.92 -3.50 6.53
CA PRO A 212 -10.09 -4.32 6.85
C PRO A 212 -9.75 -5.82 6.90
N LEU A 213 -9.95 -6.44 8.07
CA LEU A 213 -9.90 -7.91 8.21
C LEU A 213 -11.26 -8.55 7.96
N ALA A 214 -12.32 -7.90 8.45
CA ALA A 214 -13.72 -8.26 8.23
C ALA A 214 -14.56 -6.99 8.18
N GLU A 215 -15.87 -7.11 7.95
CA GLU A 215 -16.79 -5.96 7.94
C GLU A 215 -16.76 -5.15 9.25
N ASP A 216 -16.59 -5.83 10.38
CA ASP A 216 -16.59 -5.26 11.72
C ASP A 216 -15.21 -5.30 12.40
N LYS A 217 -14.14 -5.66 11.67
CA LYS A 217 -12.80 -5.82 12.23
C LYS A 217 -11.75 -5.14 11.39
N ILE A 218 -11.03 -4.19 12.01
CA ILE A 218 -10.02 -3.36 11.35
C ILE A 218 -8.70 -3.47 12.09
N VAL A 219 -7.61 -3.70 11.37
CA VAL A 219 -6.25 -3.53 11.86
C VAL A 219 -5.89 -2.07 11.82
N ILE A 220 -5.44 -1.53 12.95
CA ILE A 220 -4.87 -0.19 13.04
C ILE A 220 -3.37 -0.34 13.18
N ALA A 221 -2.63 0.12 12.19
CA ALA A 221 -1.17 0.20 12.24
C ALA A 221 -0.76 1.58 12.71
N THR A 222 0.15 1.62 13.68
CA THR A 222 0.70 2.87 14.22
C THR A 222 2.19 2.96 13.94
N MET A 223 2.72 4.18 13.81
CA MET A 223 4.11 4.37 13.40
C MET A 223 5.10 3.67 14.34
N LYS A 224 4.85 3.71 15.66
CA LYS A 224 5.80 3.21 16.68
C LYS A 224 5.18 2.29 17.73
N ASN A 225 3.86 2.30 17.91
CA ASN A 225 3.19 1.51 18.94
C ASN A 225 2.67 0.17 18.41
N GLY A 226 3.03 -0.19 17.17
CA GLY A 226 2.71 -1.45 16.52
C GLY A 226 1.26 -1.52 16.08
N LEU A 227 0.73 -2.75 16.08
CA LEU A 227 -0.60 -3.08 15.57
C LEU A 227 -1.66 -3.15 16.67
N PHE A 228 -2.87 -2.76 16.32
CA PHE A 228 -4.08 -2.86 17.13
C PHE A 228 -5.24 -3.44 16.30
N ILE A 229 -6.23 -4.03 16.95
CA ILE A 229 -7.52 -4.38 16.35
C ILE A 229 -8.59 -3.45 16.89
N TRP A 230 -9.46 -2.98 16.00
CA TRP A 230 -10.72 -2.34 16.32
C TRP A 230 -11.87 -3.23 15.85
N ASP A 231 -12.70 -3.69 16.79
CA ASP A 231 -13.87 -4.56 16.57
C ASP A 231 -15.20 -3.77 16.59
N MET A 232 -15.12 -2.47 16.29
CA MET A 232 -16.19 -1.46 16.44
C MET A 232 -16.59 -1.15 17.89
N GLN A 233 -16.31 -2.02 18.85
CA GLN A 233 -16.65 -1.85 20.27
C GLN A 233 -15.47 -1.31 21.08
N GLY A 234 -14.24 -1.62 20.70
CA GLY A 234 -13.04 -1.17 21.38
C GLY A 234 -11.77 -1.38 20.56
N ILE A 235 -10.73 -0.61 20.90
CA ILE A 235 -9.41 -0.75 20.27
C ILE A 235 -8.48 -1.45 21.25
N GLU A 236 -7.88 -2.56 20.83
CA GLU A 236 -6.97 -3.37 21.65
C GLU A 236 -5.70 -3.72 20.91
N LYS A 237 -4.64 -4.02 21.65
CA LYS A 237 -3.35 -4.39 21.07
C LYS A 237 -3.48 -5.71 20.31
N TRP A 238 -2.96 -5.78 19.08
CA TRP A 238 -2.95 -7.01 18.32
C TRP A 238 -1.62 -7.74 18.53
N ASN A 239 -1.66 -8.78 19.37
CA ASN A 239 -0.47 -9.56 19.71
C ASN A 239 -0.24 -10.64 18.64
N VAL A 240 0.55 -10.31 17.64
CA VAL A 240 0.91 -11.21 16.51
C VAL A 240 2.41 -11.17 16.26
N ASP A 241 2.91 -12.18 15.56
CA ASP A 241 4.34 -12.37 15.28
C ASP A 241 4.97 -11.12 14.65
N ALA A 242 4.28 -10.49 13.69
CA ALA A 242 4.76 -9.30 13.00
C ALA A 242 4.85 -8.04 13.89
N ASP A 243 4.12 -7.97 15.00
CA ASP A 243 3.96 -6.74 15.78
C ASP A 243 5.30 -6.23 16.35
N SER A 244 6.11 -7.13 16.89
CA SER A 244 7.41 -6.78 17.48
C SER A 244 8.40 -6.25 16.44
N PHE A 245 8.40 -6.84 15.25
CA PHE A 245 9.26 -6.45 14.14
C PHE A 245 8.82 -5.12 13.51
N LEU A 246 7.51 -4.93 13.31
CA LEU A 246 6.95 -3.70 12.77
C LEU A 246 7.13 -2.50 13.69
N GLN A 247 7.11 -2.71 15.02
CA GLN A 247 7.45 -1.66 16.00
C GLN A 247 8.90 -1.19 15.88
N GLN A 248 9.84 -2.09 15.59
CA GLN A 248 11.26 -1.76 15.48
C GLN A 248 11.61 -1.08 14.17
N THR A 249 10.83 -1.32 13.11
CA THR A 249 11.12 -0.84 11.75
C THR A 249 10.40 0.46 11.38
N ASN A 250 9.51 0.94 12.27
CA ASN A 250 8.61 2.09 12.11
C ASN A 250 7.71 2.00 10.86
N ILE A 251 6.43 1.72 11.07
CA ILE A 251 5.45 1.64 9.99
C ILE A 251 5.17 3.05 9.45
N PHE A 252 5.09 3.22 8.14
CA PHE A 252 4.75 4.51 7.52
C PHE A 252 3.48 4.45 6.68
N CYS A 253 3.21 3.31 6.04
CA CYS A 253 2.00 3.09 5.28
C CYS A 253 1.64 1.60 5.28
N GLY A 254 0.43 1.28 4.82
CA GLY A 254 0.07 -0.10 4.59
C GLY A 254 -1.24 -0.24 3.83
N ILE A 255 -1.41 -1.39 3.21
CA ILE A 255 -2.58 -1.79 2.43
C ILE A 255 -3.00 -3.22 2.77
N LYS A 256 -4.27 -3.53 2.53
CA LYS A 256 -4.69 -4.91 2.32
C LYS A 256 -4.39 -5.26 0.87
N TYR A 257 -3.61 -6.31 0.66
CA TYR A 257 -3.30 -6.80 -0.67
C TYR A 257 -4.19 -8.00 -0.98
N LEU A 258 -5.09 -7.80 -1.95
CA LEU A 258 -6.14 -8.76 -2.30
C LEU A 258 -6.92 -9.23 -1.07
N ASN A 259 -7.13 -10.55 -0.92
CA ASN A 259 -7.86 -11.13 0.21
C ASN A 259 -6.98 -11.90 1.20
N ASP A 260 -5.66 -11.91 0.99
CA ASP A 260 -4.78 -12.89 1.63
C ASP A 260 -3.73 -12.24 2.55
N PHE A 261 -3.34 -11.00 2.25
CA PHE A 261 -2.17 -10.39 2.89
C PHE A 261 -2.41 -8.95 3.33
N LEU A 262 -1.60 -8.54 4.31
CA LEU A 262 -1.36 -7.15 4.64
C LEU A 262 0.06 -6.79 4.21
N VAL A 263 0.22 -5.62 3.60
CA VAL A 263 1.53 -5.12 3.17
C VAL A 263 1.80 -3.82 3.88
N PHE A 264 2.95 -3.73 4.54
CA PHE A 264 3.38 -2.56 5.29
C PHE A 264 4.64 -1.98 4.66
N GLY A 265 4.61 -0.70 4.35
CA GLY A 265 5.81 0.09 4.08
C GLY A 265 6.37 0.63 5.39
N THR A 266 7.66 0.43 5.61
CA THR A 266 8.36 0.85 6.84
C THR A 266 9.48 1.83 6.54
N ILE A 267 10.00 2.52 7.56
CA ILE A 267 11.14 3.43 7.40
C ILE A 267 12.46 2.66 7.32
N GLN A 268 12.61 1.59 8.10
CA GLN A 268 13.89 0.90 8.26
C GLN A 268 13.91 -0.54 7.70
N GLY A 269 12.75 -1.17 7.57
CA GLY A 269 12.60 -2.58 7.21
C GLY A 269 12.21 -2.86 5.76
N GLY A 270 12.03 -1.84 4.93
CA GLY A 270 11.50 -2.02 3.56
C GLY A 270 10.01 -2.36 3.56
N LEU A 271 9.61 -3.25 2.65
CA LEU A 271 8.26 -3.81 2.60
C LEU A 271 8.17 -5.04 3.49
N VAL A 272 7.12 -5.12 4.30
CA VAL A 272 6.81 -6.26 5.17
C VAL A 272 5.43 -6.79 4.82
N ILE A 273 5.37 -8.04 4.39
CA ILE A 273 4.14 -8.72 4.00
C ILE A 273 3.78 -9.70 5.12
N THR A 274 2.52 -9.68 5.55
CA THR A 274 2.00 -10.61 6.57
C THR A 274 0.77 -11.32 6.05
N SER A 275 0.50 -12.51 6.60
CA SER A 275 -0.83 -13.12 6.51
C SER A 275 -1.87 -12.25 7.22
N LEU A 276 -3.16 -12.53 6.98
CA LEU A 276 -4.24 -11.91 7.75
C LEU A 276 -4.23 -12.27 9.25
N SER A 277 -3.57 -13.37 9.64
CA SER A 277 -3.33 -13.75 11.04
C SER A 277 -2.18 -12.98 11.70
N GLY A 278 -1.40 -12.22 10.91
CA GLY A 278 -0.28 -11.41 11.41
C GLY A 278 1.06 -12.15 11.45
N ASP A 279 1.17 -13.30 10.80
CA ASP A 279 2.44 -14.00 10.60
C ASP A 279 3.25 -13.27 9.52
N VAL A 280 4.54 -13.02 9.76
CA VAL A 280 5.39 -12.44 8.71
C VAL A 280 5.57 -13.48 7.60
N VAL A 281 5.26 -13.08 6.38
CA VAL A 281 5.32 -13.93 5.19
C VAL A 281 6.58 -13.63 4.39
N MET A 282 6.93 -12.35 4.28
CA MET A 282 8.10 -11.91 3.54
C MET A 282 8.51 -10.51 3.97
N GLN A 283 9.81 -10.28 4.04
CA GLN A 283 10.39 -8.95 4.10
C GLN A 283 11.16 -8.69 2.80
N ILE A 284 11.01 -7.52 2.20
CA ILE A 284 11.80 -7.05 1.05
C ILE A 284 12.53 -5.77 1.47
N ASP A 285 13.82 -5.89 1.74
CA ASP A 285 14.71 -4.82 2.18
C ASP A 285 15.93 -4.70 1.25
N LYS A 286 16.92 -3.87 1.63
CA LYS A 286 18.15 -3.70 0.85
C LYS A 286 18.97 -4.96 0.64
N ASP A 287 18.94 -5.89 1.58
CA ASP A 287 19.64 -7.17 1.42
C ASP A 287 18.86 -8.10 0.48
N LYS A 288 17.54 -7.89 0.33
CA LYS A 288 16.64 -8.60 -0.59
C LYS A 288 16.29 -7.79 -1.85
N GLY A 289 17.18 -6.88 -2.27
CA GLY A 289 17.13 -6.24 -3.60
C GLY A 289 16.45 -4.87 -3.66
N LEU A 290 15.81 -4.40 -2.58
CA LEU A 290 15.29 -3.03 -2.54
C LEU A 290 16.46 -2.03 -2.55
N LYS A 291 16.38 -0.90 -3.27
CA LYS A 291 17.50 0.07 -3.24
C LYS A 291 17.43 1.06 -2.06
N ASN A 292 16.24 1.28 -1.50
CA ASN A 292 15.99 2.15 -0.35
C ASN A 292 14.95 1.51 0.59
N ASN A 293 15.28 1.35 1.87
CA ASN A 293 14.38 0.74 2.87
C ASN A 293 13.21 1.64 3.29
N THR A 294 13.30 2.95 3.06
CA THR A 294 12.24 3.87 3.45
C THR A 294 11.13 3.84 2.40
N VAL A 295 10.03 3.17 2.74
CA VAL A 295 8.83 3.07 1.90
C VAL A 295 7.77 4.06 2.41
N LEU A 296 7.45 5.05 1.60
CA LEU A 296 6.55 6.17 1.94
C LEU A 296 5.10 5.93 1.48
N SER A 297 4.91 5.15 0.42
CA SER A 297 3.57 4.78 -0.06
C SER A 297 3.59 3.37 -0.62
N VAL A 298 2.46 2.67 -0.47
CA VAL A 298 2.26 1.34 -1.04
C VAL A 298 0.89 1.29 -1.69
N SER A 299 0.84 0.69 -2.88
CA SER A 299 -0.39 0.33 -3.57
C SER A 299 -0.16 -0.97 -4.34
N TYR A 300 -1.19 -1.47 -5.02
CA TYR A 300 -1.04 -2.54 -6.00
C TYR A 300 -1.87 -2.23 -7.23
N ASP A 301 -1.39 -2.68 -8.38
CA ASP A 301 -2.10 -2.49 -9.65
C ASP A 301 -3.08 -3.65 -9.93
N ARG A 302 -3.90 -3.49 -10.97
CA ARG A 302 -4.85 -4.52 -11.42
C ARG A 302 -4.18 -5.81 -11.89
N GLU A 303 -2.89 -5.79 -12.18
CA GLU A 303 -2.11 -6.96 -12.56
C GLU A 303 -1.59 -7.71 -11.33
N GLY A 304 -1.74 -7.16 -10.12
CA GLY A 304 -1.28 -7.76 -8.87
C GLY A 304 0.17 -7.42 -8.52
N ASN A 305 0.80 -6.46 -9.21
CA ASN A 305 2.12 -5.99 -8.78
C ASN A 305 1.95 -5.03 -7.60
N ILE A 306 2.80 -5.18 -6.58
CA ILE A 306 2.90 -4.22 -5.49
C ILE A 306 3.80 -3.08 -5.92
N TRP A 307 3.33 -1.85 -5.76
CA TRP A 307 4.08 -0.63 -6.01
C TRP A 307 4.47 0.02 -4.70
N GLY A 308 5.75 0.37 -4.57
CA GLY A 308 6.29 1.10 -3.43
C GLY A 308 6.88 2.43 -3.87
N GLY A 309 6.32 3.54 -3.38
CA GLY A 309 6.95 4.85 -3.46
C GLY A 309 7.98 4.96 -2.36
N LEU A 310 9.25 5.10 -2.73
CA LEU A 310 10.36 5.14 -1.76
C LEU A 310 10.75 6.59 -1.47
N ASP A 311 11.54 6.78 -0.42
CA ASP A 311 12.21 8.06 -0.15
C ASP A 311 13.24 8.42 -1.25
N ASN A 312 13.71 7.41 -1.98
CA ASN A 312 14.47 7.56 -3.20
C ASN A 312 14.08 6.47 -4.20
N GLY A 313 13.33 6.85 -5.23
CA GLY A 313 12.94 5.97 -6.32
C GLY A 313 11.56 5.32 -6.12
N ILE A 314 11.23 4.43 -7.06
CA ILE A 314 9.99 3.66 -7.08
C ILE A 314 10.37 2.19 -7.26
N VAL A 315 9.66 1.28 -6.60
CA VAL A 315 9.80 -0.16 -6.80
C VAL A 315 8.48 -0.77 -7.27
N ARG A 316 8.56 -1.68 -8.23
CA ARG A 316 7.49 -2.60 -8.60
C ARG A 316 7.91 -4.01 -8.22
N VAL A 317 7.09 -4.68 -7.41
CA VAL A 317 7.29 -6.05 -6.95
C VAL A 317 6.26 -6.94 -7.64
N ASN A 318 6.73 -7.90 -8.43
CA ASN A 318 5.88 -8.87 -9.10
C ASN A 318 5.45 -9.98 -8.13
N PHE A 319 4.64 -9.61 -7.13
CA PHE A 319 4.35 -10.44 -5.97
C PHE A 319 3.40 -11.61 -6.26
N ASN A 320 2.59 -11.52 -7.32
CA ASN A 320 1.71 -12.61 -7.76
C ASN A 320 2.37 -13.60 -8.72
N SER A 321 3.65 -13.39 -9.08
CA SER A 321 4.42 -14.35 -9.88
C SER A 321 4.69 -15.64 -9.11
N SER A 322 4.58 -16.78 -9.80
CA SER A 322 5.03 -18.07 -9.27
C SER A 322 6.56 -18.23 -9.35
N VAL A 323 7.28 -17.29 -9.97
CA VAL A 323 8.73 -17.35 -10.14
C VAL A 323 9.40 -16.43 -9.13
N THR A 324 10.33 -16.99 -8.36
CA THR A 324 11.16 -16.26 -7.40
C THR A 324 12.64 -16.53 -7.66
N PHE A 325 13.48 -15.63 -7.14
CA PHE A 325 14.92 -15.65 -7.36
C PHE A 325 15.66 -15.80 -6.04
N LEU A 326 16.72 -16.61 -6.05
CA LEU A 326 17.66 -16.73 -4.92
C LEU A 326 18.83 -15.75 -5.02
N GLN A 327 18.99 -15.11 -6.18
CA GLN A 327 20.05 -14.14 -6.45
C GLN A 327 19.83 -12.86 -5.63
N GLY A 328 20.92 -12.18 -5.25
CA GLY A 328 20.88 -11.07 -4.31
C GLY A 328 21.10 -11.56 -2.88
N TYR A 329 20.03 -11.97 -2.19
CA TYR A 329 20.08 -12.28 -0.75
C TYR A 329 21.03 -13.43 -0.39
N TYR A 330 20.99 -14.56 -1.11
CA TYR A 330 21.90 -15.68 -0.86
C TYR A 330 23.21 -15.59 -1.64
N ASN A 331 23.25 -14.77 -2.69
CA ASN A 331 24.40 -14.53 -3.57
C ASN A 331 25.19 -15.81 -3.95
N VAL A 332 24.47 -16.89 -4.29
CA VAL A 332 25.06 -18.22 -4.53
C VAL A 332 25.79 -18.34 -5.88
N GLY A 333 25.72 -17.34 -6.75
CA GLY A 333 26.29 -17.37 -8.10
C GLY A 333 25.39 -18.10 -9.11
N THR A 334 25.98 -18.57 -10.21
CA THR A 334 25.26 -19.31 -11.26
C THR A 334 25.10 -20.78 -10.87
N GLY A 335 23.87 -21.23 -10.63
CA GLY A 335 23.56 -22.59 -10.24
C GLY A 335 23.62 -23.59 -11.40
N TYR A 336 24.16 -24.78 -11.14
CA TYR A 336 24.19 -25.93 -12.05
C TYR A 336 23.33 -27.10 -11.55
N CYS A 337 23.24 -27.27 -10.23
CA CYS A 337 22.39 -28.26 -9.59
C CYS A 337 21.92 -27.79 -8.21
N ALA A 338 20.79 -28.34 -7.76
CA ALA A 338 20.28 -28.15 -6.40
C ALA A 338 19.73 -29.48 -5.88
N GLU A 339 19.93 -29.77 -4.60
CA GLU A 339 19.43 -30.98 -3.94
C GLU A 339 19.05 -30.68 -2.49
N LYS A 340 17.94 -31.24 -2.01
CA LYS A 340 17.57 -31.20 -0.59
C LYS A 340 18.04 -32.49 0.08
N TYR A 341 18.92 -32.39 1.07
CA TYR A 341 19.44 -33.55 1.78
C TYR A 341 19.65 -33.26 3.27
N ASN A 342 19.15 -34.15 4.14
CA ASN A 342 19.31 -34.08 5.61
C ASN A 342 18.99 -32.72 6.25
N GLY A 343 17.90 -32.07 5.82
CA GLY A 343 17.48 -30.77 6.38
C GLY A 343 18.28 -29.56 5.86
N TYR A 344 19.08 -29.74 4.80
CA TYR A 344 19.79 -28.67 4.12
C TYR A 344 19.42 -28.63 2.63
N TYR A 345 19.42 -27.42 2.06
CA TYR A 345 19.42 -27.19 0.62
C TYR A 345 20.85 -26.98 0.15
N TYR A 346 21.28 -27.79 -0.81
CA TYR A 346 22.59 -27.72 -1.44
C TYR A 346 22.47 -27.08 -2.81
N PHE A 347 23.40 -26.18 -3.16
CA PHE A 347 23.47 -25.54 -4.46
C PHE A 347 24.88 -25.70 -5.02
N GLY A 348 25.03 -26.48 -6.08
CA GLY A 348 26.28 -26.56 -6.83
C GLY A 348 26.33 -25.42 -7.85
N THR A 349 27.27 -24.51 -7.70
CA THR A 349 27.35 -23.28 -8.50
C THR A 349 28.74 -23.10 -9.10
N ASN A 350 28.89 -22.12 -9.98
CA ASN A 350 30.19 -21.73 -10.54
C ASN A 350 31.20 -21.22 -9.49
N GLN A 351 30.76 -20.91 -8.27
CA GLN A 351 31.62 -20.44 -7.18
C GLN A 351 31.89 -21.51 -6.12
N GLY A 352 31.20 -22.66 -6.17
CA GLY A 352 31.39 -23.77 -5.25
C GLY A 352 30.09 -24.47 -4.86
N LEU A 353 30.14 -25.24 -3.77
CA LEU A 353 28.97 -25.86 -3.16
C LEU A 353 28.50 -25.00 -1.99
N TYR A 354 27.28 -24.51 -2.06
CA TYR A 354 26.61 -23.80 -0.95
C TYR A 354 25.66 -24.75 -0.25
N LYS A 355 25.49 -24.60 1.07
CA LYS A 355 24.47 -25.30 1.85
C LYS A 355 23.73 -24.31 2.75
N ILE A 356 22.40 -24.45 2.85
CA ILE A 356 21.56 -23.60 3.68
C ILE A 356 20.64 -24.51 4.52
N PRO A 357 20.59 -24.34 5.85
CA PRO A 357 19.60 -25.03 6.69
C PRO A 357 18.17 -24.73 6.24
N GLU A 358 17.29 -25.73 6.27
CA GLU A 358 15.89 -25.56 5.84
C GLU A 358 15.16 -24.46 6.61
N ASP A 359 15.25 -24.43 7.94
CA ASP A 359 14.65 -23.39 8.78
C ASP A 359 15.10 -21.97 8.41
N VAL A 360 16.40 -21.79 8.14
CA VAL A 360 16.96 -20.50 7.68
C VAL A 360 16.52 -20.15 6.27
N PHE A 361 16.34 -21.15 5.40
CA PHE A 361 15.93 -20.94 4.01
C PHE A 361 14.48 -20.46 3.88
N PHE A 362 13.62 -20.88 4.82
CA PHE A 362 12.21 -20.47 4.88
C PHE A 362 11.95 -19.31 5.84
N ASP A 363 12.97 -18.76 6.51
CA ASP A 363 12.80 -17.61 7.40
C ASP A 363 12.43 -16.36 6.56
N PRO A 364 11.23 -15.79 6.76
CA PRO A 364 10.79 -14.62 6.03
C PRO A 364 11.58 -13.36 6.42
N LEU A 365 12.13 -13.36 7.63
CA LEU A 365 12.99 -12.32 8.16
C LEU A 365 14.46 -12.64 7.90
N LYS A 366 15.27 -11.61 8.00
CA LYS A 366 16.71 -11.75 7.86
C LYS A 366 17.29 -12.57 9.01
N ASN A 367 17.86 -13.73 8.69
CA ASN A 367 18.77 -14.45 9.57
C ASN A 367 20.08 -14.75 8.82
N ARG A 368 21.15 -13.99 9.14
CA ARG A 368 22.48 -14.19 8.54
C ARG A 368 23.16 -15.41 9.17
N LEU A 369 22.78 -16.60 8.74
CA LEU A 369 23.54 -17.83 8.94
C LEU A 369 23.93 -18.39 7.56
N ILE A 370 24.89 -17.76 6.87
CA ILE A 370 25.48 -18.37 5.68
C ILE A 370 26.79 -19.06 6.09
N LEU A 371 26.69 -20.39 6.17
CA LEU A 371 27.77 -21.34 6.35
C LEU A 371 28.47 -21.56 5.02
N LYS A 372 29.58 -20.84 4.78
CA LYS A 372 30.55 -21.23 3.78
C LYS A 372 31.31 -22.44 4.34
N SER A 373 31.28 -23.58 3.65
CA SER A 373 32.14 -24.74 3.98
C SER A 373 33.43 -24.68 3.20
#